data_AF-A0A1B6JCA7-F1
#
_entry.id   AF-A0A1B6JCA7-F1
#
_cell.length_a   1.000
_cell.length_b   1.000
_cell.length_c   1.000
_cell.angle_alpha   90.00
_cell.angle_beta   90.00
_cell.angle_gamma   90.00
#
_symmetry.space_group_name_H-M   'P 1'
#
loop_
_entity.id
_entity.type
_entity.pdbx_description
1 polymer ?
#
loop_
_entity_poly.entity_id
_entity_poly.type
_entity_poly.pdbx_seq_one_letter_code
_entity_poly.pdbx_strand_id
1 'polypeptide(L)'
;AYHWLSHNTASDARVMSWWDYGYQIAGMANRTTLVDNNTWNNSHIALVGKAMSSTEEDAYKIMLSLDVDYVLVIFGGVIGYSGDDINKFLWMVRIAEGEHPKDIRESDYFTDRGEFRVDAEGSPILLNCLMYKLSYYRFGDLKLDYRSPSGYDRTRNVIIGNKNFDLTYLDEAYTTEHWLVRIYRVKKEDDFNRPRIPVAERKIKRSEVFVSKKTSRRRKGSIKNKPVVVKGKKNTVRT
;
A
#
# COMPACT_ATOMS: atom_id res chain seq x y z
N ALA A 1 3.83 0.59 17.93
CA ALA A 1 3.44 -0.31 16.83
C ALA A 1 2.94 -1.66 17.34
N TYR A 2 3.79 -2.49 17.96
CA TYR A 2 3.40 -3.83 18.42
C TYR A 2 2.18 -3.85 19.37
N HIS A 3 2.08 -2.88 20.28
CA HIS A 3 0.91 -2.74 21.14
C HIS A 3 -0.39 -2.45 20.36
N TRP A 4 -0.32 -1.62 19.31
CA TRP A 4 -1.47 -1.36 18.43
C TRP A 4 -1.89 -2.64 17.73
N LEU A 5 -0.93 -3.39 17.19
CA LEU A 5 -1.17 -4.67 16.54
C LEU A 5 -1.84 -5.67 17.50
N SER A 6 -1.41 -5.71 18.76
CA SER A 6 -1.97 -6.58 19.79
C SER A 6 -3.43 -6.26 20.19
N HIS A 7 -3.80 -4.98 20.21
CA HIS A 7 -5.12 -4.54 20.71
C HIS A 7 -6.15 -4.26 19.61
N ASN A 8 -5.72 -4.04 18.37
CA ASN A 8 -6.59 -3.55 17.28
C ASN A 8 -6.72 -4.53 16.11
N THR A 9 -6.16 -5.74 16.22
CA THR A 9 -6.30 -6.79 15.20
C THR A 9 -6.92 -8.04 15.81
N ALA A 10 -7.46 -8.92 14.97
CA ALA A 10 -7.96 -10.23 15.41
C ALA A 10 -6.83 -11.06 16.04
N SER A 11 -7.15 -11.92 16.99
CA SER A 11 -6.15 -12.73 17.73
C SER A 11 -5.42 -13.74 16.84
N ASP A 12 -6.08 -14.20 15.78
CA ASP A 12 -5.58 -15.13 14.77
C ASP A 12 -4.95 -14.43 13.55
N ALA A 13 -4.89 -13.09 13.56
CA ALA A 13 -4.34 -12.32 12.46
C ALA A 13 -2.88 -12.70 12.17
N ARG A 14 -2.58 -12.93 10.88
CA ARG A 14 -1.24 -13.32 10.42
C ARG A 14 -0.46 -12.12 9.90
N VAL A 15 0.74 -11.95 10.45
CA VAL A 15 1.60 -10.80 10.18
C VAL A 15 2.81 -11.27 9.38
N MET A 16 2.96 -10.73 8.18
CA MET A 16 4.15 -10.88 7.35
C MET A 16 5.15 -9.78 7.67
N SER A 17 6.38 -10.16 8.00
CA SER A 17 7.50 -9.26 8.26
C SER A 17 8.81 -9.94 7.84
N TRP A 18 9.91 -9.18 7.81
CA TRP A 18 11.24 -9.79 7.74
C TRP A 18 11.53 -10.64 8.98
N TRP A 19 12.40 -11.65 8.83
CA TRP A 19 12.65 -12.69 9.85
C TRP A 19 13.25 -12.12 11.15
N ASP A 20 14.04 -11.06 11.07
CA ASP A 20 14.64 -10.35 12.22
C ASP A 20 13.60 -9.98 13.30
N TYR A 21 12.35 -9.71 12.89
CA TYR A 21 11.32 -9.17 13.77
C TYR A 21 10.34 -10.23 14.28
N GLY A 22 10.45 -11.48 13.84
CA GLY A 22 9.47 -12.54 14.13
C GLY A 22 9.25 -12.75 15.64
N TYR A 23 10.33 -12.89 16.41
CA TYR A 23 10.24 -13.04 17.87
C TYR A 23 9.69 -11.80 18.57
N GLN A 24 10.00 -10.60 18.09
CA GLN A 24 9.48 -9.37 18.68
C GLN A 24 7.98 -9.23 18.45
N ILE A 25 7.49 -9.59 17.26
CA ILE A 25 6.06 -9.59 16.95
C ILE A 25 5.34 -10.65 17.78
N ALA A 26 5.86 -11.88 17.81
CA ALA A 26 5.26 -12.96 18.60
C ALA A 26 5.22 -12.63 20.10
N GLY A 27 6.32 -12.11 20.66
CA GLY A 27 6.42 -11.80 22.08
C GLY A 27 5.64 -10.54 22.49
N MET A 28 5.76 -9.44 21.74
CA MET A 28 5.19 -8.14 22.13
C MET A 28 3.79 -7.91 21.57
N ALA A 29 3.52 -8.34 20.33
CA ALA A 29 2.20 -8.17 19.71
C ALA A 29 1.28 -9.37 19.98
N ASN A 30 1.82 -10.53 20.36
CA ASN A 30 1.08 -11.78 20.53
C ASN A 30 0.24 -12.10 19.28
N ARG A 31 0.92 -12.18 18.13
CA ARG A 31 0.31 -12.49 16.82
C ARG A 31 1.12 -13.53 16.07
N THR A 32 0.43 -14.27 15.20
CA THR A 32 1.03 -15.29 14.35
C THR A 32 1.95 -14.64 13.31
N THR A 33 3.22 -15.06 13.29
CA THR A 33 4.22 -14.62 12.31
C THR A 33 4.51 -15.74 11.32
N LEU A 34 4.66 -15.40 10.03
CA LEU A 34 4.93 -16.40 8.99
C LEU A 34 6.36 -16.93 9.03
N VAL A 35 7.31 -16.05 9.33
CA VAL A 35 8.73 -16.36 9.40
C VAL A 35 9.28 -15.87 10.73
N ASP A 36 10.19 -16.64 11.31
CA ASP A 36 10.81 -16.37 12.60
C ASP A 36 12.34 -16.34 12.53
N ASN A 37 12.96 -15.96 13.65
CA ASN A 37 14.40 -15.79 13.77
C ASN A 37 15.13 -17.13 14.01
N ASN A 38 14.43 -18.27 13.94
CA ASN A 38 15.05 -19.60 14.04
C ASN A 38 15.56 -20.11 12.68
N THR A 39 15.11 -19.48 11.58
CA THR A 39 15.62 -19.69 10.21
C THR A 39 15.76 -21.15 9.76
N TRP A 40 14.86 -22.02 10.22
CA TRP A 40 14.96 -23.47 9.96
C TRP A 40 14.42 -23.87 8.58
N ASN A 41 13.55 -23.04 7.98
CA ASN A 41 12.94 -23.29 6.67
C ASN A 41 13.27 -22.15 5.69
N ASN A 42 14.40 -22.29 4.98
CA ASN A 42 14.90 -21.28 4.06
C ASN A 42 13.95 -20.99 2.88
N SER A 43 13.25 -22.00 2.37
CA SER A 43 12.30 -21.81 1.26
C SER A 43 11.12 -20.91 1.67
N HIS A 44 10.68 -20.95 2.94
CA HIS A 44 9.64 -20.04 3.42
C HIS A 44 10.17 -18.59 3.56
N ILE A 45 11.42 -18.41 4.00
CA ILE A 45 12.07 -17.09 4.04
C ILE A 45 12.20 -16.53 2.61
N ALA A 46 12.58 -17.37 1.66
CA ALA A 46 12.70 -17.00 0.25
C ALA A 46 11.35 -16.59 -0.35
N LEU A 47 10.25 -17.23 0.03
CA LEU A 47 8.91 -16.85 -0.41
C LEU A 47 8.50 -15.46 0.12
N VAL A 48 8.82 -15.14 1.39
CA VAL A 48 8.62 -13.79 1.94
C VAL A 48 9.54 -12.78 1.27
N GLY A 49 10.81 -13.13 1.04
CA GLY A 49 11.77 -12.30 0.31
C GLY A 49 11.25 -11.97 -1.10
N LYS A 50 10.76 -12.98 -1.81
CA LYS A 50 10.14 -12.85 -3.13
C LYS A 50 8.92 -11.94 -3.08
N ALA A 51 8.00 -12.12 -2.12
CA ALA A 51 6.84 -11.24 -1.98
C ALA A 51 7.27 -9.78 -1.76
N MET A 52 8.28 -9.52 -0.91
CA MET A 52 8.76 -8.17 -0.63
C MET A 52 9.50 -7.54 -1.82
N SER A 53 10.16 -8.34 -2.66
CA SER A 53 10.95 -7.85 -3.80
C SER A 53 10.18 -7.83 -5.13
N SER A 54 9.03 -8.50 -5.23
CA SER A 54 8.17 -8.49 -6.42
C SER A 54 7.33 -7.23 -6.57
N THR A 55 6.64 -7.10 -7.70
CA THR A 55 5.59 -6.09 -7.91
C THR A 55 4.42 -6.33 -6.95
N GLU A 56 3.60 -5.30 -6.72
CA GLU A 56 2.45 -5.38 -5.82
C GLU A 56 1.45 -6.48 -6.23
N GLU A 57 1.23 -6.69 -7.53
CA GLU A 57 0.30 -7.69 -8.07
C GLU A 57 0.77 -9.12 -7.80
N ASP A 58 2.07 -9.39 -8.02
CA ASP A 58 2.62 -10.73 -7.81
C ASP A 58 2.81 -11.03 -6.33
N ALA A 59 3.24 -10.02 -5.57
CA ALA A 59 3.32 -10.13 -4.12
C ALA A 59 1.94 -10.39 -3.49
N TYR A 60 0.88 -9.78 -4.03
CA TYR A 60 -0.50 -10.00 -3.57
C TYR A 60 -0.93 -11.47 -3.72
N LYS A 61 -0.62 -12.13 -4.84
CA LYS A 61 -0.90 -13.56 -5.03
C LYS A 61 -0.19 -14.42 -3.98
N ILE A 62 1.06 -14.08 -3.65
CA ILE A 62 1.83 -14.78 -2.62
C ILE A 62 1.20 -14.55 -1.25
N MET A 63 0.89 -13.30 -0.90
CA MET A 63 0.23 -12.95 0.36
C MET A 63 -1.12 -13.66 0.55
N LEU A 64 -1.92 -13.81 -0.51
CA LEU A 64 -3.16 -14.59 -0.47
C LEU A 64 -2.91 -16.08 -0.26
N SER A 65 -1.92 -16.65 -0.95
CA SER A 65 -1.58 -18.08 -0.80
C SER A 65 -1.12 -18.45 0.61
N LEU A 66 -0.50 -17.49 1.31
CA LEU A 66 -0.04 -17.63 2.69
C LEU A 66 -1.07 -17.14 3.72
N ASP A 67 -2.22 -16.64 3.25
CA ASP A 67 -3.29 -16.11 4.08
C ASP A 67 -2.80 -15.03 5.07
N VAL A 68 -2.06 -14.07 4.52
CA VAL A 68 -1.55 -12.90 5.25
C VAL A 68 -2.68 -11.87 5.45
N ASP A 69 -2.75 -11.29 6.65
CA ASP A 69 -3.69 -10.20 6.96
C ASP A 69 -3.00 -8.85 7.04
N TYR A 70 -1.81 -8.82 7.65
CA TYR A 70 -1.05 -7.60 7.85
C TYR A 70 0.39 -7.75 7.38
N VAL A 71 0.94 -6.66 6.85
CA VAL A 71 2.37 -6.54 6.49
C VAL A 71 2.99 -5.48 7.36
N LEU A 72 4.11 -5.81 8.01
CA LEU A 72 4.87 -4.89 8.84
C LEU A 72 6.22 -4.61 8.18
N VAL A 73 6.51 -3.31 7.99
CA VAL A 73 7.78 -2.82 7.43
C VAL A 73 8.39 -1.78 8.36
N ILE A 74 9.72 -1.84 8.54
CA ILE A 74 10.49 -0.84 9.26
C ILE A 74 11.06 0.17 8.25
N PHE A 75 10.72 1.44 8.44
CA PHE A 75 11.14 2.55 7.59
C PHE A 75 11.89 3.61 8.39
N GLY A 76 13.17 3.82 8.09
CA GLY A 76 14.03 4.72 8.87
C GLY A 76 14.16 6.13 8.32
N GLY A 77 13.58 6.43 7.16
CA GLY A 77 13.96 7.62 6.38
C GLY A 77 13.57 8.97 6.97
N VAL A 78 12.65 9.01 7.94
CA VAL A 78 12.26 10.25 8.66
C VAL A 78 13.30 10.66 9.71
N ILE A 79 13.85 9.69 10.44
CA ILE A 79 14.74 9.92 11.59
C ILE A 79 16.20 9.57 11.32
N GLY A 80 16.50 8.97 10.16
CA GLY A 80 17.85 8.51 9.84
C GLY A 80 18.21 7.18 10.50
N TYR A 81 17.23 6.30 10.73
CA TYR A 81 17.50 4.98 11.32
C TYR A 81 18.09 4.05 10.25
N SER A 82 19.32 3.59 10.47
CA SER A 82 20.07 2.78 9.51
C SER A 82 19.62 1.31 9.45
N GLY A 83 18.97 0.80 10.49
CA GLY A 83 18.50 -0.59 10.55
C GLY A 83 17.16 -0.84 9.86
N ASP A 84 16.80 -0.05 8.84
CA ASP A 84 15.54 -0.15 8.12
C ASP A 84 15.53 -1.25 7.06
N ASP A 85 14.33 -1.62 6.59
CA ASP A 85 14.17 -2.75 5.67
C ASP A 85 14.71 -2.47 4.27
N ILE A 86 14.82 -1.19 3.88
CA ILE A 86 15.43 -0.80 2.60
C ILE A 86 16.95 -1.08 2.61
N ASN A 87 17.66 -0.91 3.74
CA ASN A 87 19.08 -1.27 3.82
C ASN A 87 19.30 -2.79 3.86
N LYS A 88 18.31 -3.54 4.33
CA LYS A 88 18.34 -5.02 4.33
C LYS A 88 17.80 -5.62 3.04
N PHE A 89 17.25 -4.80 2.14
CA PHE A 89 16.49 -5.25 0.96
C PHE A 89 17.28 -6.18 0.04
N LEU A 90 18.55 -5.89 -0.23
CA LEU A 90 19.38 -6.75 -1.09
C LEU A 90 19.58 -8.16 -0.50
N TRP A 91 19.55 -8.33 0.83
CA TRP A 91 19.54 -9.66 1.44
C TRP A 91 18.25 -10.41 1.14
N MET A 92 17.10 -9.72 1.13
CA MET A 92 15.81 -10.30 0.74
C MET A 92 15.85 -10.80 -0.70
N VAL A 93 16.40 -9.98 -1.61
CA VAL A 93 16.55 -10.30 -3.03
C VAL A 93 17.44 -11.51 -3.23
N ARG A 94 18.63 -11.55 -2.59
CA ARG A 94 19.57 -12.68 -2.71
C ARG A 94 19.00 -14.01 -2.22
N ILE A 95 18.28 -13.99 -1.10
CA ILE A 95 17.62 -15.19 -0.57
C ILE A 95 16.50 -15.65 -1.52
N ALA A 96 15.72 -14.70 -2.06
CA ALA A 96 14.67 -15.00 -3.02
C ALA A 96 15.22 -15.56 -4.35
N GLU A 97 16.31 -14.98 -4.87
CA GLU A 97 16.98 -15.44 -6.10
C GLU A 97 17.55 -16.86 -5.94
N GLY A 98 18.07 -17.20 -4.76
CA GLY A 98 18.60 -18.55 -4.50
C GLY A 98 17.59 -19.68 -4.71
N GLU A 99 16.33 -19.47 -4.34
CA GLU A 99 15.25 -20.46 -4.51
C GLU A 99 14.41 -20.22 -5.79
N HIS A 100 14.29 -18.96 -6.24
CA HIS A 100 13.45 -18.55 -7.37
C HIS A 100 14.24 -17.73 -8.42
N PRO A 101 15.29 -18.27 -9.03
CA PRO A 101 16.19 -17.53 -9.93
C PRO A 101 15.53 -17.10 -11.25
N LYS A 102 14.37 -17.67 -11.59
CA LYS A 102 13.61 -17.31 -12.80
C LYS A 102 12.77 -16.05 -12.62
N ASP A 103 12.43 -15.73 -11.38
CA ASP A 103 11.46 -14.67 -11.06
C ASP A 103 12.17 -13.41 -10.55
N ILE A 104 13.25 -13.58 -9.78
CA ILE A 104 13.99 -12.51 -9.13
C ILE A 104 15.47 -12.64 -9.49
N ARG A 105 16.11 -11.53 -9.88
CA ARG A 105 17.54 -11.44 -10.15
C ARG A 105 18.12 -10.21 -9.47
N GLU A 106 19.22 -10.35 -8.74
CA GLU A 106 19.83 -9.21 -8.02
C GLU A 106 20.21 -8.05 -8.95
N SER A 107 20.73 -8.37 -10.14
CA SER A 107 21.15 -7.39 -11.16
C SER A 107 20.04 -6.41 -11.54
N ASP A 108 18.78 -6.85 -11.52
CA ASP A 108 17.64 -6.10 -11.99
C ASP A 108 17.28 -4.92 -11.04
N TYR A 109 17.78 -4.93 -9.80
CA TYR A 109 17.58 -3.86 -8.82
C TYR A 109 18.68 -2.80 -8.81
N PHE A 110 19.78 -3.02 -9.55
CA PHE A 110 20.84 -2.04 -9.70
C PHE A 110 20.61 -1.16 -10.93
N THR A 111 21.24 0.01 -10.93
CA THR A 111 21.35 0.85 -12.13
C THR A 111 22.31 0.21 -13.15
N ASP A 112 22.32 0.72 -14.39
CA ASP A 112 23.28 0.29 -15.42
C ASP A 112 24.75 0.46 -15.00
N ARG A 113 25.01 1.30 -13.98
CA ARG A 113 26.34 1.53 -13.39
C ARG A 113 26.66 0.58 -12.23
N GLY A 114 25.73 -0.30 -11.85
CA GLY A 114 25.87 -1.20 -10.71
C GLY A 114 25.61 -0.55 -9.35
N GLU A 115 25.03 0.66 -9.32
CA GLU A 115 24.72 1.36 -8.06
C GLU A 115 23.30 1.02 -7.57
N PHE A 116 23.13 0.83 -6.25
CA PHE A 116 21.82 0.67 -5.62
C PHE A 116 21.29 2.04 -5.16
N ARG A 117 20.32 2.59 -5.90
CA ARG A 117 19.80 3.95 -5.68
C ARG A 117 18.28 3.94 -5.54
N VAL A 118 17.76 4.77 -4.62
CA VAL A 118 16.31 4.95 -4.38
C VAL A 118 15.75 6.27 -4.94
N ASP A 119 16.63 7.06 -5.57
CA ASP A 119 16.30 8.30 -6.24
C ASP A 119 15.74 8.05 -7.65
N ALA A 120 15.58 9.13 -8.42
CA ALA A 120 15.01 9.05 -9.77
C ALA A 120 15.90 8.26 -10.76
N GLU A 121 17.18 8.05 -10.43
CA GLU A 121 18.11 7.25 -11.25
C GLU A 121 18.09 5.77 -10.86
N GLY A 122 17.35 5.39 -9.82
CA GLY A 122 17.19 4.00 -9.39
C GLY A 122 16.52 3.13 -10.45
N SER A 123 16.76 1.81 -10.36
CA SER A 123 16.14 0.84 -11.27
C SER A 123 14.61 0.96 -11.25
N PRO A 124 13.93 0.96 -12.42
CA PRO A 124 12.47 0.94 -12.48
C PRO A 124 11.84 -0.25 -11.74
N ILE A 125 12.56 -1.38 -11.63
CA ILE A 125 12.10 -2.57 -10.92
C ILE A 125 12.11 -2.31 -9.41
N LEU A 126 13.16 -1.67 -8.90
CA LEU A 126 13.23 -1.25 -7.49
C LEU A 126 12.14 -0.22 -7.16
N LEU A 127 11.97 0.81 -8.00
CA LEU A 127 10.98 1.87 -7.75
C LEU A 127 9.51 1.39 -7.80
N ASN A 128 9.27 0.20 -8.36
CA ASN A 128 7.95 -0.43 -8.45
C ASN A 128 7.78 -1.66 -7.56
N CYS A 129 8.81 -2.09 -6.82
CA CYS A 129 8.71 -3.25 -5.95
C CYS A 129 7.82 -2.96 -4.73
N LEU A 130 7.26 -4.01 -4.14
CA LEU A 130 6.36 -3.90 -2.99
C LEU A 130 7.07 -3.19 -1.83
N MET A 131 8.29 -3.59 -1.49
CA MET A 131 9.04 -3.00 -0.37
C MET A 131 9.24 -1.48 -0.53
N TYR A 132 9.57 -1.00 -1.74
CA TYR A 132 9.69 0.42 -2.03
C TYR A 132 8.36 1.13 -1.82
N LYS A 133 7.28 0.59 -2.40
CA LYS A 133 5.93 1.15 -2.27
C LYS A 133 5.48 1.22 -0.81
N LEU A 134 5.67 0.15 -0.03
CA LEU A 134 5.27 0.10 1.38
C LEU A 134 6.10 1.03 2.27
N SER A 135 7.39 1.21 1.98
CA SER A 135 8.23 2.11 2.79
C SER A 135 7.90 3.58 2.51
N TYR A 136 7.77 3.94 1.23
CA TYR A 136 7.64 5.33 0.77
C TYR A 136 6.20 5.78 0.52
N TYR A 137 5.19 5.00 0.87
CA TYR A 137 3.79 5.40 0.70
C TYR A 137 3.51 6.76 1.38
N ARG A 138 3.02 7.73 0.59
CA ARG A 138 2.79 9.14 0.99
C ARG A 138 4.01 9.92 1.48
N PHE A 139 5.22 9.36 1.33
CA PHE A 139 6.45 10.02 1.75
C PHE A 139 6.86 11.15 0.80
N GLY A 140 6.46 11.11 -0.47
CA GLY A 140 6.78 12.13 -1.48
C GLY A 140 6.28 13.54 -1.15
N ASP A 141 5.17 13.63 -0.41
CA ASP A 141 4.57 14.89 0.03
C ASP A 141 5.09 15.35 1.40
N LEU A 142 5.80 14.48 2.13
CA LEU A 142 6.31 14.79 3.45
C LEU A 142 7.51 15.74 3.33
N LYS A 143 7.41 16.91 3.98
CA LYS A 143 8.49 17.88 4.11
C LYS A 143 8.96 17.93 5.56
N LEU A 144 10.15 17.40 5.82
CA LEU A 144 10.70 17.27 7.18
C LEU A 144 11.26 18.59 7.72
N ASP A 145 11.99 19.34 6.89
CA ASP A 145 12.61 20.60 7.27
C ASP A 145 12.21 21.69 6.28
N TYR A 146 12.22 22.96 6.72
CA TYR A 146 11.91 24.08 5.83
C TYR A 146 12.83 24.14 4.60
N ARG A 147 14.11 23.76 4.79
CA ARG A 147 15.17 23.79 3.76
C ARG A 147 15.23 22.53 2.91
N SER A 148 14.78 21.39 3.45
CA SER A 148 14.84 20.11 2.75
C SER A 148 13.69 19.99 1.73
N PRO A 149 13.94 19.41 0.55
CA PRO A 149 12.88 19.13 -0.41
C PRO A 149 11.88 18.09 0.13
N SER A 150 10.68 18.01 -0.47
CA SER A 150 9.70 16.98 -0.10
C SER A 150 10.15 15.60 -0.56
N GLY A 151 9.89 14.57 0.27
CA GLY A 151 10.32 13.20 0.01
C GLY A 151 11.84 13.00 0.12
N TYR A 152 12.48 13.73 1.05
CA TYR A 152 13.91 13.57 1.33
C TYR A 152 14.14 12.46 2.37
N ASP A 153 14.81 11.38 1.97
CA ASP A 153 15.20 10.29 2.87
C ASP A 153 16.51 10.66 3.61
N ARG A 154 16.45 10.81 4.93
CA ARG A 154 17.60 11.15 5.78
C ARG A 154 18.60 10.02 5.94
N THR A 155 18.19 8.76 5.81
CA THR A 155 19.11 7.62 5.94
C THR A 155 20.02 7.54 4.72
N ARG A 156 19.48 7.84 3.53
CA ARG A 156 20.19 7.72 2.25
C ARG A 156 20.66 9.06 1.69
N ASN A 157 20.24 10.16 2.28
CA ASN A 157 20.56 11.54 1.89
C ASN A 157 20.15 11.88 0.45
N VAL A 158 19.06 11.31 -0.04
CA VAL A 158 18.55 11.50 -1.41
C VAL A 158 17.06 11.83 -1.44
N ILE A 159 16.63 12.44 -2.55
CA ILE A 159 15.21 12.63 -2.83
C ILE A 159 14.69 11.36 -3.51
N ILE A 160 13.57 10.83 -3.03
CA ILE A 160 12.99 9.61 -3.61
C ILE A 160 12.60 9.81 -5.08
N GLY A 161 12.82 8.77 -5.89
CA GLY A 161 12.51 8.80 -7.32
C GLY A 161 11.02 8.83 -7.62
N ASN A 162 10.26 7.88 -7.07
CA ASN A 162 8.83 7.77 -7.31
C ASN A 162 8.04 8.35 -6.13
N LYS A 163 7.55 9.58 -6.29
CA LYS A 163 6.84 10.32 -5.23
C LYS A 163 5.35 9.99 -5.13
N ASN A 164 4.72 9.67 -6.27
CA ASN A 164 3.27 9.62 -6.40
C ASN A 164 2.84 8.24 -6.90
N PHE A 165 2.39 7.41 -5.98
CA PHE A 165 1.79 6.12 -6.29
C PHE A 165 0.73 5.78 -5.24
N ASP A 166 -0.25 4.99 -5.67
CA ASP A 166 -1.28 4.44 -4.81
C ASP A 166 -1.08 2.94 -4.63
N LEU A 167 -1.53 2.43 -3.48
CA LEU A 167 -1.61 1.00 -3.20
C LEU A 167 -2.99 0.50 -3.62
N THR A 168 -3.01 -0.53 -4.46
CA THR A 168 -4.24 -1.15 -4.96
C THR A 168 -4.70 -2.25 -4.01
N TYR A 169 -3.78 -3.13 -3.61
CA TYR A 169 -4.07 -4.35 -2.86
C TYR A 169 -3.85 -4.23 -1.35
N LEU A 170 -3.20 -3.14 -0.91
CA LEU A 170 -2.93 -2.90 0.50
C LEU A 170 -3.49 -1.55 0.93
N ASP A 171 -3.92 -1.47 2.18
CA ASP A 171 -4.31 -0.23 2.83
C ASP A 171 -3.36 0.07 3.99
N GLU A 172 -2.99 1.34 4.16
CA GLU A 172 -2.25 1.78 5.35
C GLU A 172 -3.14 1.65 6.60
N ALA A 173 -2.79 0.75 7.51
CA ALA A 173 -3.58 0.47 8.72
C ALA A 173 -3.07 1.27 9.92
N TYR A 174 -1.75 1.35 10.08
CA TYR A 174 -1.12 2.11 11.16
C TYR A 174 0.32 2.51 10.79
N THR A 175 0.68 3.75 11.09
CA THR A 175 2.04 4.27 10.96
C THR A 175 2.42 4.95 12.26
N THR A 176 3.59 4.62 12.82
CA THR A 176 4.07 5.26 14.07
C THR A 176 4.35 6.75 13.90
N GLU A 177 4.40 7.50 15.01
CA GLU A 177 4.65 8.95 15.03
C GLU A 177 5.85 9.40 14.18
N HIS A 178 7.00 8.74 14.34
CA HIS A 178 8.21 9.02 13.57
C HIS A 178 8.37 8.15 12.32
N TRP A 179 7.29 7.52 11.87
CA TRP A 179 7.20 6.65 10.69
C TRP A 179 8.20 5.47 10.70
N LEU A 180 8.72 5.11 11.87
CA LEU A 180 9.68 4.02 12.04
C LEU A 180 9.08 2.64 11.69
N VAL A 181 7.84 2.39 12.10
CA VAL A 181 7.14 1.14 11.82
C VAL A 181 5.84 1.46 11.09
N ARG A 182 5.63 0.78 9.97
CA ARG A 182 4.44 0.89 9.12
C ARG A 182 3.76 -0.46 9.02
N ILE A 183 2.45 -0.46 9.22
CA ILE A 183 1.60 -1.64 9.20
C ILE A 183 0.53 -1.44 8.14
N TYR A 184 0.47 -2.37 7.19
CA TYR A 184 -0.47 -2.38 6.09
C TYR A 184 -1.43 -3.55 6.24
N ARG A 185 -2.71 -3.34 5.94
CA ARG A 185 -3.71 -4.41 5.84
C ARG A 185 -3.76 -4.90 4.39
N VAL A 186 -3.70 -6.20 4.20
CA VAL A 186 -3.91 -6.83 2.89
C VAL A 186 -5.41 -6.88 2.62
N LYS A 187 -5.86 -6.33 1.49
CA LYS A 187 -7.27 -6.45 1.06
C LYS A 187 -7.57 -7.91 0.75
N LYS A 188 -8.78 -8.37 1.08
CA LYS A 188 -9.21 -9.73 0.72
C LYS A 188 -10.03 -9.68 -0.56
N GLU A 189 -10.24 -10.82 -1.22
CA GLU A 189 -10.99 -10.88 -2.50
C GLU A 189 -12.39 -10.26 -2.39
N ASP A 190 -13.03 -10.40 -1.22
CA ASP A 190 -14.34 -9.80 -0.93
C ASP A 190 -14.34 -8.25 -0.98
N ASP A 191 -13.20 -7.61 -0.68
CA ASP A 191 -13.05 -6.15 -0.76
C ASP A 191 -13.14 -5.65 -2.22
N PHE A 192 -12.87 -6.53 -3.21
CA PHE A 192 -12.90 -6.20 -4.63
C PHE A 192 -14.24 -6.50 -5.32
N ASN A 193 -15.22 -7.06 -4.60
CA ASN A 193 -16.51 -7.51 -5.15
C ASN A 193 -17.44 -6.37 -5.65
N ARG A 194 -16.96 -5.12 -5.70
CA ARG A 194 -17.65 -3.99 -6.33
C ARG A 194 -16.74 -3.26 -7.32
N PRO A 195 -16.27 -3.93 -8.39
CA PRO A 195 -15.39 -3.29 -9.36
C PRO A 195 -16.15 -2.15 -10.06
N ARG A 196 -15.56 -0.96 -10.06
CA ARG A 196 -16.08 0.16 -10.83
C ARG A 196 -15.76 -0.08 -12.30
N ILE A 197 -16.71 -0.66 -13.04
CA ILE A 197 -16.56 -0.87 -14.47
C ILE A 197 -16.37 0.50 -15.17
N PRO A 198 -15.22 0.74 -15.83
CA PRO A 198 -14.99 1.95 -16.61
C PRO A 198 -16.11 2.18 -17.61
N VAL A 199 -16.46 3.43 -17.90
CA VAL A 199 -17.58 3.74 -18.81
C VAL A 199 -17.40 3.10 -20.19
N ALA A 200 -16.15 3.01 -20.65
CA ALA A 200 -15.77 2.39 -21.92
C ALA A 200 -16.11 0.89 -22.01
N GLU A 201 -16.02 0.17 -20.90
CA GLU A 201 -16.22 -1.29 -20.83
C GLU A 201 -17.68 -1.69 -20.55
N ARG A 202 -18.58 -0.71 -20.37
CA ARG A 202 -19.99 -0.98 -20.08
C ARG A 202 -20.72 -1.42 -21.36
N LYS A 203 -21.23 -2.66 -21.35
CA LYS A 203 -22.11 -3.20 -22.40
C LYS A 203 -23.35 -2.34 -22.64
N ILE A 204 -23.93 -1.77 -21.58
CA ILE A 204 -25.08 -0.86 -21.66
C ILE A 204 -24.58 0.58 -21.65
N LYS A 205 -24.50 1.19 -22.84
CA LYS A 205 -24.15 2.61 -22.99
C LYS A 205 -25.39 3.45 -22.66
N ARG A 206 -25.33 4.26 -21.60
CA ARG A 206 -26.35 5.28 -21.33
C ARG A 206 -26.08 6.46 -22.27
N SER A 207 -27.05 6.81 -23.11
CA SER A 207 -26.98 7.96 -24.03
C SER A 207 -26.99 9.30 -23.29
N GLU A 208 -27.63 9.37 -22.13
CA GLU A 208 -27.69 10.57 -21.30
C GLU A 208 -26.91 10.37 -20.00
N VAL A 209 -25.75 11.03 -19.88
CA VAL A 209 -25.02 11.14 -18.62
C VAL A 209 -25.65 12.26 -17.81
N PHE A 210 -26.33 11.91 -16.72
CA PHE A 210 -26.87 12.91 -15.79
C PHE A 210 -25.72 13.65 -15.08
N VAL A 211 -25.58 14.94 -15.38
CA VAL A 211 -24.68 15.83 -14.64
C VAL A 211 -25.38 16.31 -13.38
N SER A 212 -24.76 16.07 -12.23
CA SER A 212 -25.28 16.53 -10.94
C SER A 212 -25.38 18.05 -10.91
N LYS A 213 -26.58 18.58 -10.65
CA LYS A 213 -26.81 20.01 -10.34
C LYS A 213 -26.72 20.30 -8.84
N LYS A 214 -26.15 19.38 -8.05
CA LYS A 214 -26.00 19.57 -6.60
C LYS A 214 -24.87 20.57 -6.32
N THR A 215 -25.15 21.53 -5.47
CA THR A 215 -24.16 22.47 -4.92
C THR A 215 -24.27 22.46 -3.40
N SER A 216 -23.32 23.09 -2.69
CA SER A 216 -23.36 23.21 -1.23
C SER A 216 -24.69 23.80 -0.72
N ARG A 217 -25.26 24.76 -1.48
CA ARG A 217 -26.57 25.38 -1.25
C ARG A 217 -27.75 24.58 -1.83
N ARG A 218 -27.58 23.89 -2.96
CA ARG A 218 -28.63 23.09 -3.61
C ARG A 218 -28.36 21.60 -3.45
N ARG A 219 -28.83 21.03 -2.34
CA ARG A 219 -28.68 19.59 -2.02
C ARG A 219 -29.79 18.69 -2.57
N LYS A 220 -30.68 19.21 -3.41
CA LYS A 220 -31.81 18.44 -3.99
C LYS A 220 -31.36 17.58 -5.17
N GLY A 221 -31.71 16.30 -5.14
CA GLY A 221 -31.52 15.37 -6.26
C GLY A 221 -32.50 15.59 -7.41
N SER A 222 -32.29 14.86 -8.51
CA SER A 222 -33.22 14.81 -9.65
C SER A 222 -33.88 13.44 -9.71
N ILE A 223 -35.17 13.41 -10.01
CA ILE A 223 -35.95 12.19 -10.23
C ILE A 223 -36.44 12.24 -11.67
N LYS A 224 -36.17 11.18 -12.46
CA LYS A 224 -36.74 11.06 -13.82
C LYS A 224 -38.26 10.88 -13.69
N ASN A 225 -39.04 11.53 -14.56
CA ASN A 225 -40.50 11.51 -14.56
C ASN A 225 -41.15 12.02 -13.26
N LYS A 226 -40.58 13.08 -12.66
CA LYS A 226 -41.19 13.71 -11.49
C LYS A 226 -42.54 14.33 -11.87
N PRO A 227 -43.67 13.96 -11.23
CA PRO A 227 -44.97 14.55 -11.52
C PRO A 227 -44.95 16.06 -11.23
N VAL A 228 -45.52 16.84 -12.16
CA VAL A 228 -45.63 18.29 -12.01
C VAL A 228 -46.80 18.59 -11.09
N VAL A 229 -46.52 19.14 -9.91
CA VAL A 229 -47.56 19.60 -8.98
C VAL A 229 -48.15 20.89 -9.52
N VAL A 230 -49.32 20.80 -10.17
CA VAL A 230 -50.09 21.98 -10.59
C VAL A 230 -50.89 22.47 -9.38
N LYS A 231 -50.54 23.66 -8.85
CA LYS A 231 -51.33 24.30 -7.80
C LYS A 231 -52.63 24.82 -8.40
N GLY A 232 -53.77 24.45 -7.83
CA GLY A 232 -55.08 24.94 -8.26
C GLY A 232 -55.17 26.47 -8.16
N LYS A 233 -55.67 27.12 -9.22
CA LYS A 233 -55.97 28.57 -9.20
C LYS A 233 -57.32 28.76 -8.49
N LYS A 234 -57.36 29.67 -7.52
CA LYS A 234 -58.62 30.08 -6.87
C LYS A 234 -59.42 30.91 -7.89
N ASN A 235 -60.65 30.50 -8.21
CA ASN A 235 -61.54 31.27 -9.07
C ASN A 235 -61.84 32.62 -8.38
N THR A 236 -61.41 33.72 -8.99
CA THR A 236 -61.70 35.09 -8.57
C THR A 236 -62.91 35.64 -9.30
N VAL A 237 -64.00 34.88 -9.36
CA VAL A 237 -65.30 35.43 -9.78
C VAL A 237 -65.92 36.05 -8.54
N ARG A 238 -65.86 37.38 -8.42
CA ARG A 238 -66.71 38.15 -7.50
C ARG A 238 -68.08 38.25 -8.15
N THR A 239 -69.05 37.52 -7.60
CA THR A 239 -70.49 37.80 -7.74
C THR A 239 -70.83 39.17 -7.20
#